data_AF-A0A836RF50-F1
#
_entry.id   AF-A0A836RF50-F1
#
_cell.length_a   1.000
_cell.length_b   1.000
_cell.length_c   1.000
_cell.angle_alpha   90.00
_cell.angle_beta   90.00
_cell.angle_gamma   90.00
#
_symmetry.space_group_name_H-M   'P 1'
#
loop_
_entity.id
_entity.type
_entity.pdbx_description
1 polymer ?
#
loop_
_entity_poly.entity_id
_entity_poly.type
_entity_poly.pdbx_seq_one_letter_code
_entity_poly.pdbx_strand_id
1 'polypeptide(L)'
;KTAALGTGFLFTALRRSAPGQAIKTGRATRTKKAAEGTTWFDIREWGVEGKGWADTERYFDRLPARAKKVVRSPVWALSRHSAGMCVRFETNAPTVFARYTLLSKRLAMPHMPATGVSGTDLYARDSSGGWRWVGVVRPTTSPGISARVASGLPSQRRAYMLYLPLYNGVASFEIGVPSGASFWPLPPRKSKPIVFYGTSITQGGCASRPGMAYASILGRRLDSPIINLGFSGNGTMDPEVVELLGELDASVFVIDCLPNMHASLVEKRTEPLVMSLRKSRPHTPILLVEDRSYANAWLSPGTRRRNETSRAALRKAYERLVSSGVKGLEYLRGDGLLGNDHEAT
;
A
#
# COMPACT_ATOMS: atom_id res chain seq x y z
N LYS A 1 3.30 -4.02 46.16
CA LYS A 1 1.84 -4.05 45.91
C LYS A 1 1.40 -2.60 45.71
N THR A 2 1.46 -2.13 44.47
CA THR A 2 1.36 -0.73 44.09
C THR A 2 0.50 -0.68 42.84
N ALA A 3 -0.69 -0.09 42.95
CA ALA A 3 -1.55 0.22 41.82
C ALA A 3 -2.47 1.38 42.19
N ALA A 4 -2.41 2.44 41.39
CA ALA A 4 -3.46 3.38 41.01
C ALA A 4 -2.90 4.79 40.83
N LEU A 5 -3.43 5.50 39.83
CA LEU A 5 -3.06 6.82 39.26
C LEU A 5 -2.12 6.67 38.06
N GLY A 6 -2.49 7.06 36.84
CA GLY A 6 -3.73 7.64 36.33
C GLY A 6 -3.58 7.84 34.82
N THR A 7 -4.68 7.70 34.08
CA THR A 7 -4.76 8.07 32.66
C THR A 7 -5.84 9.12 32.50
N GLY A 8 -5.39 10.35 32.27
CA GLY A 8 -6.24 11.49 31.95
C GLY A 8 -6.63 11.53 30.47
N PHE A 9 -7.88 11.95 30.24
CA PHE A 9 -8.26 13.07 29.38
C PHE A 9 -7.53 13.25 28.03
N LEU A 10 -8.19 12.95 26.91
CA LEU A 10 -8.88 13.95 26.04
C LEU A 10 -9.34 13.24 24.74
N PHE A 11 -10.66 12.99 24.60
CA PHE A 11 -11.29 12.67 23.32
C PHE A 11 -12.52 13.56 23.19
N THR A 12 -12.39 14.71 22.51
CA THR A 12 -13.56 15.47 22.06
C THR A 12 -13.25 16.27 20.80
N ALA A 13 -14.27 16.38 19.94
CA ALA A 13 -14.36 17.05 18.64
C ALA A 13 -13.89 16.17 17.45
N LEU A 14 -14.68 15.87 16.41
CA LEU A 14 -15.90 16.48 15.87
C LEU A 14 -16.91 15.42 15.41
N ARG A 15 -18.17 15.54 15.84
CA ARG A 15 -19.35 15.01 15.14
C ARG A 15 -20.34 16.15 14.95
N ARG A 16 -20.46 16.66 13.73
CA ARG A 16 -21.68 17.32 13.22
C ARG A 16 -21.80 17.01 11.73
N SER A 17 -22.68 16.08 11.41
CA SER A 17 -23.20 15.82 10.07
C SER A 17 -24.39 16.74 9.80
N ALA A 18 -24.35 17.48 8.71
CA ALA A 18 -25.51 18.15 8.11
C ALA A 18 -26.00 17.36 6.88
N PRO A 19 -27.29 17.42 6.52
CA PRO A 19 -27.91 16.48 5.59
C PRO A 19 -27.78 16.90 4.11
N GLY A 20 -27.62 15.88 3.26
CA GLY A 20 -28.28 15.74 1.95
C GLY A 20 -28.05 16.80 0.87
N GLN A 21 -27.13 16.53 -0.06
CA GLN A 21 -27.29 16.94 -1.46
C GLN A 21 -27.14 15.71 -2.36
N ALA A 22 -28.18 15.47 -3.15
CA ALA A 22 -28.27 14.37 -4.09
C ALA A 22 -27.27 14.58 -5.25
N ILE A 23 -26.26 13.71 -5.33
CA ILE A 23 -25.36 13.66 -6.48
C ILE A 23 -26.05 12.82 -7.55
N LYS A 24 -26.41 13.47 -8.67
CA LYS A 24 -26.91 12.80 -9.88
C LYS A 24 -25.81 11.85 -10.41
N THR A 25 -25.99 10.55 -10.23
CA THR A 25 -25.15 9.53 -10.85
C THR A 25 -25.59 9.35 -12.30
N GLY A 26 -24.78 9.84 -13.24
CA GLY A 26 -24.96 9.60 -14.67
C GLY A 26 -24.85 8.11 -15.00
N ARG A 27 -25.88 7.58 -15.64
CA ARG A 27 -25.91 6.21 -16.17
C ARG A 27 -25.10 6.20 -17.46
N ALA A 28 -23.90 5.63 -17.44
CA ALA A 28 -23.11 5.45 -18.66
C ALA A 28 -23.74 4.31 -19.49
N THR A 29 -24.28 4.64 -20.66
CA THR A 29 -24.84 3.71 -21.64
C THR A 29 -23.70 3.07 -22.44
N ARG A 30 -23.69 1.74 -22.47
CA ARG A 30 -22.62 0.90 -23.06
C ARG A 30 -22.76 0.73 -24.58
N THR A 31 -21.63 0.56 -25.24
CA THR A 31 -21.48 -0.31 -26.42
C THR A 31 -20.27 -1.21 -26.20
N LYS A 32 -20.48 -2.54 -26.09
CA LYS A 32 -19.48 -3.55 -26.49
C LYS A 32 -20.00 -4.99 -26.46
N LYS A 33 -19.55 -5.73 -27.48
CA LYS A 33 -19.82 -7.12 -27.85
C LYS A 33 -19.55 -8.07 -26.66
N ALA A 34 -20.58 -8.78 -26.23
CA ALA A 34 -20.53 -9.74 -25.14
C ALA A 34 -19.77 -11.01 -25.59
N ALA A 35 -18.84 -11.47 -24.76
CA ALA A 35 -18.63 -12.90 -24.62
C ALA A 35 -19.80 -13.38 -23.75
N GLU A 36 -20.57 -14.34 -24.25
CA GLU A 36 -21.91 -14.69 -23.71
C GLU A 36 -21.93 -14.73 -22.17
N GLY A 37 -22.74 -13.84 -21.59
CA GLY A 37 -23.08 -13.82 -20.16
C GLY A 37 -22.26 -12.94 -19.23
N THR A 38 -21.13 -12.33 -19.62
CA THR A 38 -20.35 -11.42 -18.73
C THR A 38 -20.19 -10.04 -19.35
N THR A 39 -20.35 -8.99 -18.55
CA THR A 39 -19.88 -7.66 -18.95
C THR A 39 -18.67 -7.18 -18.16
N TRP A 40 -17.74 -6.58 -18.91
CA TRP A 40 -16.43 -6.13 -18.44
C TRP A 40 -16.36 -4.62 -18.31
N PHE A 41 -15.68 -4.15 -17.29
CA PHE A 41 -15.45 -2.73 -16.98
C PHE A 41 -13.97 -2.48 -16.78
N ASP A 42 -13.39 -1.57 -17.56
CA ASP A 42 -12.00 -1.17 -17.41
C ASP A 42 -11.84 -0.25 -16.21
N ILE A 43 -10.98 -0.63 -15.26
CA ILE A 43 -10.83 0.12 -14.00
C ILE A 43 -10.24 1.51 -14.20
N ARG A 44 -9.65 1.78 -15.37
CA ARG A 44 -9.14 3.10 -15.74
C ARG A 44 -10.26 4.13 -15.93
N GLU A 45 -11.48 3.69 -16.21
CA GLU A 45 -12.63 4.58 -16.45
C GLU A 45 -13.05 5.36 -15.20
N TRP A 46 -12.82 4.82 -14.00
CA TRP A 46 -13.13 5.51 -12.74
C TRP A 46 -11.94 5.68 -11.81
N GLY A 47 -10.83 4.98 -12.06
CA GLY A 47 -9.57 5.18 -11.38
C GLY A 47 -9.26 4.17 -10.28
N VAL A 48 -7.98 4.18 -9.86
CA VAL A 48 -7.45 3.34 -8.78
C VAL A 48 -6.95 4.20 -7.62
N GLU A 49 -7.13 3.71 -6.40
CA GLU A 49 -6.46 4.25 -5.21
C GLU A 49 -5.01 3.77 -5.15
N GLY A 50 -4.16 4.53 -4.46
CA GLY A 50 -2.75 4.18 -4.23
C GLY A 50 -1.76 4.63 -5.31
N LYS A 51 -2.21 5.46 -6.25
CA LYS A 51 -1.32 6.24 -7.13
C LYS A 51 -0.93 7.57 -6.50
N GLY A 52 0.35 7.92 -6.57
CA GLY A 52 0.84 9.24 -6.17
C GLY A 52 0.82 10.28 -7.29
N TRP A 53 0.91 9.85 -8.54
CA TRP A 53 1.09 10.75 -9.69
C TRP A 53 0.21 10.36 -10.87
N ALA A 54 -0.15 11.37 -11.68
CA ALA A 54 -0.90 11.19 -12.91
C ALA A 54 0.02 11.05 -14.14
N ASP A 55 1.19 11.70 -14.13
CA ASP A 55 2.17 11.74 -15.22
C ASP A 55 3.08 10.50 -15.25
N THR A 56 2.47 9.31 -15.18
CA THR A 56 3.15 8.00 -15.16
C THR A 56 3.39 7.46 -16.58
N GLU A 57 4.47 6.70 -16.81
CA GLU A 57 4.78 6.13 -18.14
C GLU A 57 3.78 5.03 -18.54
N ARG A 58 3.38 4.18 -17.60
CA ARG A 58 2.18 3.33 -17.70
C ARG A 58 1.22 3.67 -16.58
N TYR A 59 -0.07 3.45 -16.84
CA TYR A 59 -1.13 3.79 -15.90
C TYR A 59 -0.96 3.17 -14.50
N PHE A 60 -0.37 1.99 -14.37
CA PHE A 60 -0.22 1.31 -13.07
C PHE A 60 1.18 1.48 -12.44
N ASP A 61 1.97 2.46 -12.90
CA ASP A 61 3.25 2.75 -12.26
C ASP A 61 3.06 3.52 -10.95
N ARG A 62 3.97 3.27 -10.01
CA ARG A 62 4.00 3.91 -8.70
C ARG A 62 4.82 5.20 -8.68
N LEU A 63 5.66 5.46 -9.68
CA LEU A 63 6.44 6.70 -9.82
C LEU A 63 6.10 7.42 -11.14
N PRO A 64 6.28 8.75 -11.20
CA PRO A 64 6.02 9.51 -12.41
C PRO A 64 7.09 9.22 -13.48
N ALA A 65 6.76 9.42 -14.75
CA ALA A 65 7.62 9.11 -15.89
C ALA A 65 8.99 9.82 -15.82
N ARG A 66 9.00 11.07 -15.32
CA ARG A 66 10.22 11.86 -15.14
C ARG A 66 11.21 11.24 -14.14
N ALA A 67 10.73 10.44 -13.20
CA ALA A 67 11.59 9.77 -12.21
C ALA A 67 12.58 8.79 -12.86
N LYS A 68 12.26 8.24 -14.05
CA LYS A 68 13.10 7.28 -14.79
C LYS A 68 14.55 7.74 -15.00
N LYS A 69 14.76 9.06 -15.14
CA LYS A 69 16.09 9.65 -15.40
C LYS A 69 16.81 10.07 -14.11
N VAL A 70 16.13 10.03 -12.98
CA VAL A 70 16.64 10.59 -11.71
C VAL A 70 16.86 9.47 -10.68
N VAL A 71 15.90 8.56 -10.53
CA VAL A 71 16.01 7.44 -9.58
C VAL A 71 16.93 6.35 -10.11
N ARG A 72 17.60 5.65 -9.19
CA ARG A 72 18.43 4.49 -9.51
C ARG A 72 17.63 3.45 -10.31
N SER A 73 18.26 2.82 -11.30
CA SER A 73 17.60 1.85 -12.19
C SER A 73 16.81 0.75 -11.46
N PRO A 74 17.28 0.17 -10.33
CA PRO A 74 16.50 -0.81 -9.57
C PRO A 74 15.21 -0.21 -8.95
N VAL A 75 15.25 1.03 -8.45
CA VAL A 75 14.08 1.73 -7.92
C VAL A 75 13.07 1.96 -9.04
N TRP A 76 13.54 2.44 -10.20
CA TRP A 76 12.69 2.61 -11.37
C TRP A 76 12.03 1.29 -11.78
N ALA A 77 12.78 0.21 -11.91
CA ALA A 77 12.25 -1.10 -12.28
C ALA A 77 11.18 -1.59 -11.29
N LEU A 78 11.41 -1.44 -9.97
CA LEU A 78 10.45 -1.82 -8.93
C LEU A 78 9.22 -0.91 -8.90
N SER A 79 9.34 0.37 -9.30
CA SER A 79 8.21 1.29 -9.39
C SER A 79 7.15 0.87 -10.42
N ARG A 80 7.52 -0.02 -11.35
CA ARG A 80 6.63 -0.56 -12.39
C ARG A 80 5.67 -1.63 -11.87
N HIS A 81 5.83 -2.07 -10.62
CA HIS A 81 4.89 -2.97 -9.95
C HIS A 81 3.72 -2.19 -9.36
N SER A 82 2.55 -2.84 -9.22
CA SER A 82 1.31 -2.20 -8.76
C SER A 82 1.06 -2.31 -7.24
N ALA A 83 2.09 -2.54 -6.43
CA ALA A 83 1.95 -2.77 -4.99
C ALA A 83 1.14 -1.67 -4.29
N GLY A 84 0.19 -2.10 -3.45
CA GLY A 84 -0.68 -1.23 -2.66
C GLY A 84 -1.82 -0.57 -3.43
N MET A 85 -1.83 -0.60 -4.76
CA MET A 85 -2.95 -0.06 -5.53
C MET A 85 -4.20 -0.93 -5.38
N CYS A 86 -5.37 -0.29 -5.33
CA CYS A 86 -6.65 -0.99 -5.32
C CYS A 86 -7.73 -0.25 -6.09
N VAL A 87 -8.74 -1.00 -6.51
CA VAL A 87 -9.94 -0.46 -7.16
C VAL A 87 -11.16 -0.74 -6.29
N ARG A 88 -12.13 0.17 -6.33
CA ARG A 88 -13.38 0.06 -5.57
C ARG A 88 -14.57 0.12 -6.50
N PHE A 89 -15.62 -0.61 -6.14
CA PHE A 89 -16.86 -0.67 -6.89
C PHE A 89 -17.96 -1.23 -5.98
N GLU A 90 -19.20 -1.07 -6.40
CA GLU A 90 -20.35 -1.78 -5.86
C GLU A 90 -20.98 -2.66 -6.92
N THR A 91 -21.52 -3.80 -6.52
CA THR A 91 -22.31 -4.64 -7.42
C THR A 91 -23.30 -5.49 -6.61
N ASN A 92 -24.40 -5.90 -7.25
CA ASN A 92 -25.29 -6.96 -6.76
C ASN A 92 -25.05 -8.30 -7.46
N ALA A 93 -23.93 -8.43 -8.19
CA ALA A 93 -23.59 -9.64 -8.92
C ALA A 93 -23.33 -10.82 -7.99
N PRO A 94 -23.87 -12.02 -8.31
CA PRO A 94 -23.58 -13.23 -7.56
C PRO A 94 -22.17 -13.78 -7.82
N THR A 95 -21.47 -13.25 -8.83
CA THR A 95 -20.13 -13.66 -9.26
C THR A 95 -19.34 -12.43 -9.69
N VAL A 96 -18.05 -12.40 -9.33
CA VAL A 96 -17.10 -11.36 -9.76
C VAL A 96 -15.94 -12.03 -10.49
N PHE A 97 -15.57 -11.49 -11.64
CA PHE A 97 -14.44 -11.91 -12.45
C PHE A 97 -13.39 -10.80 -12.53
N ALA A 98 -12.14 -11.17 -12.80
CA ALA A 98 -11.06 -10.25 -13.13
C ALA A 98 -10.36 -10.72 -14.40
N ARG A 99 -10.06 -9.77 -15.28
CA ARG A 99 -9.25 -9.99 -16.48
C ARG A 99 -8.16 -8.94 -16.54
N TYR A 100 -6.91 -9.36 -16.63
CA TYR A 100 -5.78 -8.44 -16.59
C TYR A 100 -4.57 -8.97 -17.34
N THR A 101 -3.69 -8.07 -17.75
CA THR A 101 -2.43 -8.39 -18.41
C THR A 101 -1.26 -7.99 -17.54
N LEU A 102 -0.37 -8.94 -17.24
CA LEU A 102 0.86 -8.72 -16.48
C LEU A 102 2.01 -8.28 -17.37
N LEU A 103 2.93 -7.50 -16.79
CA LEU A 103 4.14 -7.02 -17.47
C LEU A 103 5.30 -8.02 -17.41
N SER A 104 5.35 -8.86 -16.36
CA SER A 104 6.38 -9.89 -16.19
C SER A 104 5.78 -11.28 -16.30
N LYS A 105 6.50 -12.20 -16.98
CA LYS A 105 6.19 -13.63 -17.02
C LYS A 105 6.46 -14.36 -15.70
N ARG A 106 7.24 -13.76 -14.80
CA ARG A 106 7.57 -14.34 -13.50
C ARG A 106 6.37 -14.20 -12.56
N LEU A 107 5.60 -15.28 -12.44
CA LEU A 107 4.38 -15.27 -11.65
C LEU A 107 4.62 -15.33 -10.14
N ALA A 108 5.72 -15.95 -9.69
CA ALA A 108 6.05 -16.17 -8.28
C ALA A 108 7.54 -15.87 -7.97
N MET A 109 7.90 -15.87 -6.69
CA MET A 109 9.28 -15.90 -6.23
C MET A 109 9.51 -17.15 -5.36
N PRO A 110 10.75 -17.65 -5.21
CA PRO A 110 11.01 -18.85 -4.40
C PRO A 110 10.45 -18.79 -2.97
N HIS A 111 10.32 -17.58 -2.42
CA HIS A 111 9.88 -17.28 -1.06
C HIS A 111 8.51 -16.58 -1.03
N MET A 112 7.86 -16.36 -2.18
CA MET A 112 6.58 -15.64 -2.26
C MET A 112 5.64 -16.26 -3.31
N PRO A 113 4.41 -16.64 -2.93
CA PRO A 113 3.51 -17.38 -3.82
C PRO A 113 3.01 -16.51 -4.98
N ALA A 114 2.57 -17.17 -6.06
CA ALA A 114 2.05 -16.50 -7.25
C ALA A 114 0.84 -15.59 -6.94
N THR A 115 0.04 -15.95 -5.93
CA THR A 115 -1.07 -15.15 -5.43
C THR A 115 -0.62 -13.79 -4.90
N GLY A 116 0.50 -13.71 -4.18
CA GLY A 116 1.06 -12.46 -3.67
C GLY A 116 1.77 -11.65 -4.75
N VAL A 117 2.58 -12.33 -5.57
CA VAL A 117 3.41 -11.67 -6.58
C VAL A 117 2.57 -11.11 -7.73
N SER A 118 1.63 -11.91 -8.24
CA SER A 118 0.91 -11.68 -9.52
C SER A 118 -0.62 -11.81 -9.43
N GLY A 119 -1.15 -12.21 -8.27
CA GLY A 119 -2.59 -12.38 -8.05
C GLY A 119 -3.28 -11.07 -7.70
N THR A 120 -4.60 -11.18 -7.48
CA THR A 120 -5.45 -10.07 -7.03
C THR A 120 -6.28 -10.53 -5.83
N ASP A 121 -6.66 -9.61 -4.96
CA ASP A 121 -7.25 -9.94 -3.65
C ASP A 121 -8.50 -9.11 -3.39
N LEU A 122 -9.66 -9.75 -3.34
CA LEU A 122 -10.98 -9.14 -3.23
C LEU A 122 -11.47 -9.14 -1.79
N TYR A 123 -11.94 -7.98 -1.36
CA TYR A 123 -12.61 -7.74 -0.09
C TYR A 123 -13.99 -7.15 -0.33
N ALA A 124 -14.90 -7.37 0.60
CA ALA A 124 -16.19 -6.71 0.64
C ALA A 124 -16.45 -6.06 1.99
N ARG A 125 -17.25 -4.99 1.97
CA ARG A 125 -17.68 -4.32 3.19
C ARG A 125 -18.81 -5.13 3.85
N ASP A 126 -18.62 -5.47 5.11
CA ASP A 126 -19.61 -6.14 5.94
C ASP A 126 -20.60 -5.14 6.57
N SER A 127 -21.61 -5.64 7.29
CA SER A 127 -22.63 -4.82 7.95
C SER A 127 -22.08 -3.95 9.09
N SER A 128 -20.93 -4.31 9.68
CA SER A 128 -20.24 -3.49 10.68
C SER A 128 -19.39 -2.37 10.06
N GLY A 129 -19.35 -2.30 8.72
CA GLY A 129 -18.54 -1.34 7.98
C GLY A 129 -17.08 -1.77 7.77
N GLY A 130 -16.71 -2.97 8.24
CA GLY A 130 -15.36 -3.54 8.11
C GLY A 130 -15.14 -4.23 6.76
N TRP A 131 -13.89 -4.30 6.32
CA TRP A 131 -13.51 -4.99 5.09
C TRP A 131 -13.15 -6.46 5.38
N ARG A 132 -13.87 -7.40 4.77
CA ARG A 132 -13.66 -8.85 4.92
C ARG A 132 -13.19 -9.47 3.62
N TRP A 133 -12.31 -10.46 3.72
CA TRP A 133 -11.79 -11.19 2.58
C TRP A 133 -12.91 -11.97 1.88
N VAL A 134 -12.87 -12.03 0.55
CA VAL A 134 -13.88 -12.71 -0.27
C VAL A 134 -13.25 -13.75 -1.20
N GLY A 135 -12.17 -13.38 -1.89
CA GLY A 135 -11.60 -14.24 -2.91
C GLY A 135 -10.26 -13.73 -3.42
N VAL A 136 -9.54 -14.60 -4.10
CA VAL A 136 -8.19 -14.33 -4.63
C VAL A 136 -8.06 -14.95 -6.01
N VAL A 137 -7.47 -14.22 -6.96
CA VAL A 137 -7.05 -14.80 -8.24
C VAL A 137 -5.69 -15.47 -8.06
N ARG A 138 -5.61 -16.74 -8.49
CA ARG A 138 -4.42 -17.59 -8.40
C ARG A 138 -3.84 -17.77 -9.80
N PRO A 139 -2.95 -16.88 -10.27
CA PRO A 139 -2.46 -16.94 -11.65
C PRO A 139 -1.54 -18.14 -11.86
N THR A 140 -1.81 -18.91 -12.91
CA THR A 140 -0.97 -20.03 -13.38
C THR A 140 -0.43 -19.79 -14.79
N THR A 141 -0.93 -18.76 -15.47
CA THR A 141 -0.56 -18.37 -16.84
C THR A 141 -0.22 -16.88 -16.92
N SER A 142 0.52 -16.50 -17.96
CA SER A 142 0.98 -15.14 -18.22
C SER A 142 1.14 -14.92 -19.74
N PRO A 143 0.96 -13.70 -20.27
CA PRO A 143 0.66 -12.45 -19.56
C PRO A 143 -0.83 -12.21 -19.30
N GLY A 144 -1.72 -12.88 -20.02
CA GLY A 144 -3.16 -12.71 -19.88
C GLY A 144 -3.76 -13.62 -18.82
N ILE A 145 -4.45 -13.02 -17.85
CA ILE A 145 -5.22 -13.72 -16.82
C ILE A 145 -6.69 -13.36 -17.04
N SER A 146 -7.56 -14.37 -17.05
CA SER A 146 -9.02 -14.21 -16.99
C SER A 146 -9.55 -15.26 -16.03
N ALA A 147 -10.05 -14.83 -14.87
CA ALA A 147 -10.40 -15.73 -13.80
C ALA A 147 -11.63 -15.23 -13.03
N ARG A 148 -12.40 -16.18 -12.51
CA ARG A 148 -13.40 -15.92 -11.49
C ARG A 148 -12.71 -15.63 -10.16
N VAL A 149 -13.04 -14.51 -9.54
CA VAL A 149 -12.50 -14.11 -8.23
C VAL A 149 -13.33 -14.71 -7.11
N ALA A 150 -14.66 -14.66 -7.26
CA ALA A 150 -15.64 -15.18 -6.30
C ALA A 150 -16.98 -15.50 -6.98
N SER A 151 -17.73 -16.45 -6.43
CA SER A 151 -19.09 -16.83 -6.84
C SER A 151 -19.94 -17.24 -5.64
N GLY A 152 -21.25 -17.36 -5.84
CA GLY A 152 -22.19 -17.68 -4.76
C GLY A 152 -22.38 -16.50 -3.80
N LEU A 153 -22.13 -15.27 -4.29
CA LEU A 153 -22.34 -14.07 -3.52
C LEU A 153 -23.85 -13.77 -3.45
N PRO A 154 -24.37 -13.26 -2.31
CA PRO A 154 -25.75 -12.81 -2.25
C PRO A 154 -26.01 -11.69 -3.27
N SER A 155 -27.16 -11.74 -3.95
CA SER A 155 -27.56 -10.76 -4.97
C SER A 155 -28.03 -9.43 -4.38
N GLN A 156 -27.21 -8.84 -3.50
CA GLN A 156 -27.45 -7.56 -2.85
C GLN A 156 -26.35 -6.57 -3.21
N ARG A 157 -26.70 -5.30 -3.34
CA ARG A 157 -25.72 -4.24 -3.56
C ARG A 157 -24.71 -4.22 -2.41
N ARG A 158 -23.43 -4.39 -2.74
CA ARG A 158 -22.33 -4.43 -1.76
C ARG A 158 -21.11 -3.73 -2.30
N ALA A 159 -20.40 -3.02 -1.42
CA ALA A 159 -19.12 -2.38 -1.73
C ALA A 159 -17.98 -3.40 -1.67
N TYR A 160 -17.11 -3.34 -2.68
CA TYR A 160 -15.95 -4.20 -2.86
C TYR A 160 -14.68 -3.35 -3.02
N MET A 161 -13.56 -3.95 -2.63
CA MET A 161 -12.22 -3.43 -2.83
C MET A 161 -11.34 -4.57 -3.34
N LEU A 162 -10.71 -4.38 -4.50
CA LEU A 162 -9.81 -5.36 -5.11
C LEU A 162 -8.39 -4.79 -5.17
N TYR A 163 -7.44 -5.48 -4.56
CA TYR A 163 -6.02 -5.12 -4.61
C TYR A 163 -5.32 -5.73 -5.82
N LEU A 164 -4.42 -4.94 -6.41
CA LEU A 164 -3.59 -5.30 -7.54
C LEU A 164 -2.30 -6.04 -7.10
N PRO A 165 -1.59 -6.73 -8.01
CA PRO A 165 -0.36 -7.47 -7.71
C PRO A 165 0.72 -6.66 -6.96
N LEU A 166 1.49 -7.31 -6.07
CA LEU A 166 2.54 -6.66 -5.28
C LEU A 166 3.91 -6.60 -5.98
N TYR A 167 4.27 -7.69 -6.69
CA TYR A 167 5.61 -7.88 -7.27
C TYR A 167 5.58 -8.12 -8.77
N ASN A 168 4.50 -7.69 -9.43
CA ASN A 168 4.37 -7.67 -10.88
C ASN A 168 3.68 -6.37 -11.30
N GLY A 169 3.96 -5.93 -12.51
CA GLY A 169 3.30 -4.77 -13.10
C GLY A 169 2.05 -5.17 -13.86
N VAL A 170 1.08 -4.27 -13.92
CA VAL A 170 -0.18 -4.46 -14.67
C VAL A 170 -0.16 -3.56 -15.90
N ALA A 171 -0.55 -4.10 -17.06
CA ALA A 171 -0.69 -3.36 -18.31
C ALA A 171 -2.14 -2.93 -18.55
N SER A 172 -3.10 -3.82 -18.26
CA SER A 172 -4.54 -3.60 -18.39
C SER A 172 -5.27 -4.38 -17.29
N PHE A 173 -6.45 -3.88 -16.88
CA PHE A 173 -7.25 -4.53 -15.86
C PHE A 173 -8.73 -4.22 -16.02
N GLU A 174 -9.55 -5.26 -16.04
CA GLU A 174 -10.99 -5.19 -16.12
C GLU A 174 -11.64 -6.04 -15.01
N ILE A 175 -12.77 -5.55 -14.50
CA ILE A 175 -13.65 -6.31 -13.61
C ILE A 175 -14.85 -6.78 -14.42
N GLY A 176 -15.18 -8.07 -14.28
CA GLY A 176 -16.33 -8.68 -14.94
C GLY A 176 -17.44 -9.02 -13.95
N VAL A 177 -18.69 -8.82 -14.36
CA VAL A 177 -19.88 -9.32 -13.65
C VAL A 177 -20.85 -9.95 -14.66
N PRO A 178 -21.74 -10.87 -14.25
CA PRO A 178 -22.76 -11.41 -15.12
C PRO A 178 -23.61 -10.32 -15.78
N SER A 179 -23.94 -10.49 -17.05
CA SER A 179 -24.85 -9.61 -17.77
C SER A 179 -26.20 -9.55 -17.05
N GLY A 180 -26.73 -8.34 -16.85
CA GLY A 180 -27.94 -8.10 -16.06
C GLY A 180 -27.66 -7.74 -14.59
N ALA A 181 -26.49 -8.08 -14.03
CA ALA A 181 -26.08 -7.55 -12.74
C ALA A 181 -25.75 -6.05 -12.86
N SER A 182 -26.08 -5.30 -11.81
CA SER A 182 -25.74 -3.88 -11.70
C SER A 182 -24.33 -3.71 -11.17
N PHE A 183 -23.65 -2.68 -11.66
CA PHE A 183 -22.29 -2.32 -11.28
C PHE A 183 -22.21 -0.81 -11.14
N TRP A 184 -21.64 -0.35 -10.04
CA TRP A 184 -21.45 1.06 -9.75
C TRP A 184 -19.97 1.30 -9.45
N PRO A 185 -19.23 1.96 -10.35
CA PRO A 185 -17.83 2.29 -10.07
C PRO A 185 -17.76 3.26 -8.87
N LEU A 186 -16.77 3.03 -8.00
CA LEU A 186 -16.48 3.95 -6.90
C LEU A 186 -15.14 4.62 -7.18
N PRO A 187 -15.11 5.93 -7.50
CA PRO A 187 -13.85 6.62 -7.80
C PRO A 187 -12.92 6.64 -6.58
N PRO A 188 -11.60 6.81 -6.79
CA PRO A 188 -10.64 6.94 -5.71
C PRO A 188 -11.05 7.98 -4.68
N ARG A 189 -10.91 7.65 -3.39
CA ARG A 189 -11.13 8.61 -2.30
C ARG A 189 -10.21 9.81 -2.43
N LYS A 190 -10.77 11.00 -2.17
CA LYS A 190 -10.05 12.28 -2.19
C LYS A 190 -9.36 12.61 -0.86
N SER A 191 -9.55 11.82 0.19
CA SER A 191 -8.87 12.00 1.48
C SER A 191 -7.37 11.79 1.33
N LYS A 192 -6.56 12.57 2.07
CA LYS A 192 -5.10 12.47 2.06
C LYS A 192 -4.62 11.04 2.34
N PRO A 193 -3.77 10.44 1.49
CA PRO A 193 -3.27 9.10 1.70
C PRO A 193 -2.23 9.03 2.82
N ILE A 194 -2.12 7.86 3.44
CA ILE A 194 -0.93 7.49 4.19
C ILE A 194 0.13 7.04 3.18
N VAL A 195 1.30 7.66 3.20
CA VAL A 195 2.39 7.35 2.25
C VAL A 195 3.46 6.56 2.96
N PHE A 196 3.68 5.31 2.53
CA PHE A 196 4.77 4.47 3.00
C PHE A 196 5.95 4.54 2.04
N TYR A 197 7.15 4.81 2.54
CA TYR A 197 8.40 4.62 1.82
C TYR A 197 9.24 3.59 2.56
N GLY A 198 9.62 2.50 1.87
CA GLY A 198 10.30 1.43 2.56
C GLY A 198 10.84 0.33 1.66
N THR A 199 11.02 -0.84 2.25
CA THR A 199 11.82 -1.94 1.70
C THR A 199 10.97 -2.97 0.94
N SER A 200 11.48 -4.21 0.83
CA SER A 200 10.70 -5.37 0.38
C SER A 200 9.50 -5.63 1.26
N ILE A 201 9.64 -5.41 2.57
CA ILE A 201 8.59 -5.65 3.57
C ILE A 201 7.40 -4.74 3.28
N THR A 202 7.67 -3.44 3.10
CA THR A 202 6.67 -2.44 2.69
C THR A 202 6.04 -2.80 1.36
N GLN A 203 6.84 -3.21 0.36
CA GLN A 203 6.33 -3.62 -0.94
C GLN A 203 5.38 -4.83 -0.84
N GLY A 204 5.55 -5.65 0.20
CA GLY A 204 4.71 -6.79 0.54
C GLY A 204 5.40 -8.14 0.41
N GLY A 205 6.74 -8.20 0.42
CA GLY A 205 7.50 -9.45 0.50
C GLY A 205 7.55 -9.96 1.96
N CYS A 206 6.96 -11.10 2.35
CA CYS A 206 6.22 -12.09 1.54
C CYS A 206 4.78 -12.30 2.02
N ALA A 207 3.93 -11.32 1.77
CA ALA A 207 2.50 -11.45 1.90
C ALA A 207 1.95 -12.52 0.95
N SER A 208 1.09 -13.41 1.47
CA SER A 208 0.52 -14.52 0.70
C SER A 208 -0.43 -14.08 -0.42
N ARG A 209 -0.99 -12.86 -0.32
CA ARG A 209 -1.89 -12.23 -1.30
C ARG A 209 -1.85 -10.70 -1.15
N PRO A 210 -2.19 -9.91 -2.18
CA PRO A 210 -1.99 -8.47 -2.19
C PRO A 210 -2.54 -7.69 -1.00
N GLY A 211 -3.76 -7.97 -0.55
CA GLY A 211 -4.35 -7.27 0.57
C GLY A 211 -3.70 -7.59 1.92
N MET A 212 -2.79 -8.57 1.99
CA MET A 212 -2.04 -8.92 3.20
C MET A 212 -0.72 -8.16 3.36
N ALA A 213 -0.33 -7.30 2.39
CA ALA A 213 0.73 -6.32 2.66
C ALA A 213 0.31 -5.45 3.86
N TYR A 214 1.22 -5.21 4.82
CA TYR A 214 0.86 -4.55 6.08
C TYR A 214 0.27 -3.15 5.83
N ALA A 215 0.80 -2.42 4.84
CA ALA A 215 0.29 -1.10 4.46
C ALA A 215 -1.17 -1.19 3.99
N SER A 216 -1.53 -2.22 3.21
CA SER A 216 -2.90 -2.48 2.77
C SER A 216 -3.82 -2.87 3.93
N ILE A 217 -3.33 -3.66 4.90
CA ILE A 217 -4.08 -3.98 6.13
C ILE A 217 -4.40 -2.71 6.91
N LEU A 218 -3.40 -1.83 7.11
CA LEU A 218 -3.58 -0.55 7.80
C LEU A 218 -4.57 0.36 7.07
N GLY A 219 -4.51 0.42 5.74
CA GLY A 219 -5.47 1.18 4.93
C GLY A 219 -6.93 0.76 5.15
N ARG A 220 -7.18 -0.55 5.27
CA ARG A 220 -8.53 -1.04 5.58
C ARG A 220 -8.94 -0.79 7.03
N ARG A 221 -8.01 -0.96 7.98
CA ARG A 221 -8.28 -0.72 9.41
C ARG A 221 -8.58 0.75 9.72
N LEU A 222 -7.86 1.67 9.06
CA LEU A 222 -7.99 3.11 9.23
C LEU A 222 -8.97 3.76 8.23
N ASP A 223 -9.63 2.94 7.39
CA ASP A 223 -10.47 3.36 6.26
C ASP A 223 -9.86 4.53 5.45
N SER A 224 -8.55 4.47 5.19
CA SER A 224 -7.76 5.54 4.58
C SER A 224 -7.05 5.06 3.31
N PRO A 225 -6.90 5.90 2.27
CA PRO A 225 -6.10 5.58 1.09
C PRO A 225 -4.63 5.38 1.46
N ILE A 226 -3.96 4.47 0.77
CA ILE A 226 -2.56 4.12 1.02
C ILE A 226 -1.77 4.27 -0.27
N ILE A 227 -0.63 4.93 -0.22
CA ILE A 227 0.39 4.85 -1.27
C ILE A 227 1.54 4.00 -0.73
N ASN A 228 1.84 2.89 -1.42
CA ASN A 228 2.89 1.97 -1.05
C ASN A 228 4.11 2.16 -1.97
N LEU A 229 5.12 2.88 -1.49
CA LEU A 229 6.42 3.05 -2.17
C LEU A 229 7.48 2.15 -1.52
N GLY A 230 7.14 0.88 -1.33
CA GLY A 230 8.11 -0.15 -1.02
C GLY A 230 8.94 -0.54 -2.24
N PHE A 231 10.26 -0.56 -2.07
CA PHE A 231 11.22 -0.98 -3.09
C PHE A 231 12.14 -2.07 -2.52
N SER A 232 11.90 -3.31 -2.93
CA SER A 232 12.66 -4.51 -2.54
C SER A 232 14.17 -4.31 -2.63
N GLY A 233 14.88 -4.40 -1.49
CA GLY A 233 16.33 -4.18 -1.39
C GLY A 233 16.81 -2.75 -1.73
N ASN A 234 15.89 -1.81 -1.99
CA ASN A 234 16.21 -0.50 -2.56
C ASN A 234 15.51 0.70 -1.86
N GLY A 235 14.67 0.48 -0.85
CA GLY A 235 14.21 1.57 0.02
C GLY A 235 15.33 2.04 0.95
N THR A 236 16.10 3.04 0.52
CA THR A 236 17.35 3.47 1.20
C THR A 236 17.40 4.96 1.54
N MET A 237 16.25 5.61 1.71
CA MET A 237 16.17 7.06 1.96
C MET A 237 16.86 7.89 0.87
N ASP A 238 16.70 7.48 -0.38
CA ASP A 238 17.35 8.11 -1.54
C ASP A 238 16.83 9.54 -1.73
N PRO A 239 17.70 10.57 -1.80
CA PRO A 239 17.27 11.97 -1.93
C PRO A 239 16.30 12.20 -3.08
N GLU A 240 16.55 11.59 -4.22
CA GLU A 240 15.70 11.72 -5.40
C GLU A 240 14.31 11.08 -5.25
N VAL A 241 14.18 10.06 -4.41
CA VAL A 241 12.86 9.52 -4.04
C VAL A 241 12.18 10.44 -3.03
N VAL A 242 12.93 11.00 -2.08
CA VAL A 242 12.39 11.93 -1.07
C VAL A 242 11.85 13.21 -1.70
N GLU A 243 12.52 13.74 -2.73
CA GLU A 243 12.01 14.89 -3.50
C GLU A 243 10.63 14.58 -4.08
N LEU A 244 10.46 13.39 -4.68
CA LEU A 244 9.16 12.93 -5.17
C LEU A 244 8.14 12.80 -4.03
N LEU A 245 8.51 12.21 -2.88
CA LEU A 245 7.61 12.12 -1.72
C LEU A 245 7.07 13.49 -1.29
N GLY A 246 7.91 14.53 -1.32
CA GLY A 246 7.54 15.90 -0.98
C GLY A 246 6.41 16.46 -1.83
N GLU A 247 6.20 15.94 -3.04
CA GLU A 247 5.10 16.35 -3.92
C GLU A 247 3.74 15.79 -3.52
N LEU A 248 3.69 14.75 -2.67
CA LEU A 248 2.45 14.08 -2.29
C LEU A 248 1.77 14.77 -1.09
N ASP A 249 0.48 15.06 -1.19
CA ASP A 249 -0.32 15.60 -0.06
C ASP A 249 -0.74 14.49 0.92
N ALA A 250 0.24 13.98 1.66
CA ALA A 250 0.04 12.88 2.60
C ALA A 250 -0.61 13.32 3.92
N SER A 251 -1.37 12.42 4.55
CA SER A 251 -1.81 12.56 5.95
C SER A 251 -0.69 12.24 6.93
N VAL A 252 0.21 11.32 6.56
CA VAL A 252 1.45 11.00 7.27
C VAL A 252 2.41 10.31 6.31
N PHE A 253 3.70 10.61 6.45
CA PHE A 253 4.77 9.85 5.81
C PHE A 253 5.30 8.79 6.79
N VAL A 254 5.25 7.53 6.41
CA VAL A 254 5.81 6.41 7.17
C VAL A 254 7.09 5.95 6.49
N ILE A 255 8.22 6.16 7.16
CA ILE A 255 9.55 5.87 6.64
C ILE A 255 10.05 4.56 7.28
N ASP A 256 9.95 3.48 6.54
CA ASP A 256 10.27 2.10 6.93
C ASP A 256 11.38 1.54 6.03
N CYS A 257 12.50 2.27 5.98
CA CYS A 257 13.65 1.97 5.11
C CYS A 257 14.80 1.22 5.81
N LEU A 258 14.78 1.17 7.15
CA LEU A 258 15.93 0.71 7.95
C LEU A 258 16.44 -0.71 7.61
N PRO A 259 15.58 -1.69 7.23
CA PRO A 259 16.06 -3.02 6.83
C PRO A 259 17.09 -3.02 5.68
N ASN A 260 17.07 -2.03 4.77
CA ASN A 260 18.01 -1.97 3.65
C ASN A 260 19.25 -1.11 3.94
N MET A 261 19.34 -0.50 5.12
CA MET A 261 20.37 0.49 5.44
C MET A 261 21.26 0.01 6.58
N HIS A 262 22.57 0.20 6.44
CA HIS A 262 23.54 0.03 7.52
C HIS A 262 23.80 1.38 8.21
N ALA A 263 24.38 1.35 9.42
CA ALA A 263 24.51 2.53 10.30
C ALA A 263 25.04 3.79 9.59
N SER A 264 26.15 3.72 8.85
CA SER A 264 26.71 4.91 8.19
C SER A 264 25.78 5.52 7.12
N LEU A 265 24.99 4.69 6.41
CA LEU A 265 24.00 5.18 5.46
C LEU A 265 22.80 5.82 6.18
N VAL A 266 22.41 5.28 7.34
CA VAL A 266 21.35 5.85 8.20
C VAL A 266 21.75 7.21 8.72
N GLU A 267 22.98 7.34 9.24
CA GLU A 267 23.56 8.60 9.70
C GLU A 267 23.61 9.63 8.57
N LYS A 268 23.98 9.20 7.36
CA LYS A 268 24.07 10.08 6.20
C LYS A 268 22.71 10.58 5.69
N ARG A 269 21.63 9.79 5.81
CA ARG A 269 20.40 10.03 5.04
C ARG A 269 19.15 10.35 5.85
N THR A 270 19.09 9.99 7.13
CA THR A 270 17.87 10.20 7.93
C THR A 270 17.53 11.68 8.09
N GLU A 271 18.50 12.49 8.54
CA GLU A 271 18.25 13.92 8.77
C GLU A 271 17.98 14.68 7.45
N PRO A 272 18.77 14.50 6.37
CA PRO A 272 18.44 15.11 5.08
C PRO A 272 17.05 14.74 4.55
N LEU A 273 16.61 13.49 4.74
CA LEU A 273 15.26 13.07 4.35
C LEU A 273 14.20 13.87 5.11
N VAL A 274 14.31 13.93 6.44
CA VAL A 274 13.33 14.62 7.29
C VAL A 274 13.29 16.12 6.96
N MET A 275 14.45 16.74 6.79
CA MET A 275 14.53 18.17 6.46
C MET A 275 13.97 18.47 5.06
N SER A 276 14.20 17.60 4.07
CA SER A 276 13.62 17.74 2.73
C SER A 276 12.09 17.62 2.77
N LEU A 277 11.55 16.65 3.51
CA LEU A 277 10.11 16.53 3.72
C LEU A 277 9.55 17.73 4.50
N ARG A 278 10.27 18.27 5.48
CA ARG A 278 9.82 19.48 6.20
C ARG A 278 9.81 20.72 5.31
N LYS A 279 10.75 20.83 4.37
CA LYS A 279 10.77 21.94 3.40
C LYS A 279 9.54 21.93 2.49
N SER A 280 9.13 20.75 2.01
CA SER A 280 8.01 20.59 1.08
C SER A 280 6.65 20.41 1.77
N ARG A 281 6.65 19.79 2.96
CA ARG A 281 5.49 19.42 3.78
C ARG A 281 5.72 19.81 5.24
N PRO A 282 5.64 21.12 5.58
CA PRO A 282 6.04 21.64 6.89
C PRO A 282 5.27 21.06 8.08
N HIS A 283 4.01 20.68 7.86
CA HIS A 283 3.10 20.25 8.93
C HIS A 283 2.69 18.77 8.86
N THR A 284 3.04 18.05 7.78
CA THR A 284 2.64 16.65 7.63
C THR A 284 3.43 15.78 8.63
N PRO A 285 2.77 14.98 9.47
CA PRO A 285 3.46 14.05 10.36
C PRO A 285 4.42 13.11 9.61
N ILE A 286 5.57 12.83 10.22
CA ILE A 286 6.55 11.85 9.74
C ILE A 286 6.74 10.82 10.84
N LEU A 287 6.57 9.55 10.52
CA LEU A 287 6.86 8.43 11.40
C LEU A 287 8.12 7.72 10.91
N LEU A 288 9.19 7.74 11.70
CA LEU A 288 10.37 6.91 11.48
C LEU A 288 10.13 5.54 12.11
N VAL A 289 10.23 4.48 11.31
CA VAL A 289 10.05 3.11 11.77
C VAL A 289 11.41 2.46 11.94
N GLU A 290 11.72 2.05 13.16
CA GLU A 290 12.91 1.27 13.48
C GLU A 290 12.75 -0.16 12.93
N ASP A 291 13.84 -0.71 12.38
CA ASP A 291 13.88 -2.09 11.88
C ASP A 291 13.45 -3.08 12.97
N ARG A 292 12.76 -4.16 12.61
CA ARG A 292 12.48 -5.28 13.52
C ARG A 292 13.77 -6.03 13.90
N SER A 293 13.70 -6.80 14.98
CA SER A 293 14.81 -7.65 15.40
C SER A 293 14.88 -8.81 14.41
N TYR A 294 16.05 -9.09 13.86
CA TYR A 294 16.17 -10.22 12.93
C TYR A 294 16.00 -11.54 13.69
N ALA A 295 15.12 -12.40 13.18
CA ALA A 295 14.80 -13.68 13.82
C ALA A 295 16.03 -14.59 13.98
N ASN A 296 17.05 -14.45 13.13
CA ASN A 296 18.31 -15.20 13.21
C ASN A 296 19.44 -14.48 13.96
N ALA A 297 19.22 -13.28 14.51
CA ALA A 297 20.26 -12.51 15.21
C ALA A 297 20.76 -13.18 16.50
N TRP A 298 19.96 -14.08 17.10
CA TRP A 298 20.40 -14.83 18.28
C TRP A 298 21.56 -15.78 17.95
N LEU A 299 21.61 -16.33 16.73
CA LEU A 299 22.65 -17.26 16.27
C LEU A 299 23.76 -16.58 15.46
N SER A 300 23.52 -15.37 14.94
CA SER A 300 24.46 -14.68 14.05
C SER A 300 24.93 -13.34 14.65
N PRO A 301 26.09 -13.30 15.34
CA PRO A 301 26.60 -12.08 15.98
C PRO A 301 26.82 -10.91 15.02
N GLY A 302 27.26 -11.18 13.79
CA GLY A 302 27.41 -10.14 12.76
C GLY A 302 26.07 -9.53 12.35
N THR A 303 25.06 -10.37 12.14
CA THR A 303 23.69 -9.98 11.81
C THR A 303 23.05 -9.17 12.94
N ARG A 304 23.27 -9.60 14.20
CA ARG A 304 22.87 -8.87 15.41
C ARG A 304 23.51 -7.48 15.46
N ARG A 305 24.84 -7.41 15.37
CA ARG A 305 25.59 -6.14 15.41
C ARG A 305 25.12 -5.18 14.32
N ARG A 306 24.90 -5.67 13.09
CA ARG A 306 24.39 -4.85 11.98
C ARG A 306 23.01 -4.26 12.29
N ASN A 307 22.10 -5.07 12.82
CA ASN A 307 20.76 -4.61 13.21
C ASN A 307 20.83 -3.56 14.33
N GLU A 308 21.52 -3.88 15.43
CA GLU A 308 21.66 -3.01 16.62
C GLU A 308 22.28 -1.66 16.27
N THR A 309 23.37 -1.65 15.50
CA THR A 309 24.05 -0.41 15.09
C THR A 309 23.18 0.46 14.17
N SER A 310 22.42 -0.16 13.26
CA SER A 310 21.51 0.59 12.38
C SER A 310 20.33 1.17 13.15
N ARG A 311 19.77 0.43 14.12
CA ARG A 311 18.75 0.91 15.06
C ARG A 311 19.26 2.08 15.89
N ALA A 312 20.44 1.94 16.49
CA ALA A 312 21.06 3.00 17.27
C ALA A 312 21.31 4.27 16.45
N ALA A 313 21.76 4.13 15.19
CA ALA A 313 21.96 5.25 14.27
C ALA A 313 20.64 6.00 13.98
N LEU A 314 19.54 5.28 13.71
CA LEU A 314 18.24 5.89 13.43
C LEU A 314 17.71 6.64 14.66
N ARG A 315 17.83 6.02 15.85
CA ARG A 315 17.44 6.62 17.13
C ARG A 315 18.21 7.91 17.41
N LYS A 316 19.53 7.89 17.25
CA LYS A 316 20.38 9.08 17.41
C LYS A 316 20.00 10.21 16.45
N ALA A 317 19.69 9.88 15.19
CA ALA A 317 19.24 10.87 14.21
C ALA A 317 17.89 11.47 14.61
N TYR A 318 16.93 10.64 15.05
CA TYR A 318 15.65 11.11 15.58
C TYR A 318 15.82 12.04 16.78
N GLU A 319 16.64 11.66 17.76
CA GLU A 319 16.92 12.48 18.96
C GLU A 319 17.52 13.83 18.59
N ARG A 320 18.48 13.86 17.66
CA ARG A 320 19.05 15.12 17.16
C ARG A 320 18.00 16.00 16.49
N LEU A 321 17.14 15.43 15.63
CA LEU A 321 16.07 16.18 14.95
C LEU A 321 15.05 16.76 15.94
N VAL A 322 14.66 16.00 16.95
CA VAL A 322 13.73 16.50 17.98
C VAL A 322 14.41 17.59 18.81
N SER A 323 15.67 17.40 19.20
CA SER A 323 16.43 18.40 19.97
C SER A 323 16.67 19.71 19.19
N SER A 324 16.76 19.65 17.86
CA SER A 324 16.88 20.82 16.99
C SER A 324 15.53 21.48 16.68
N GLY A 325 14.43 20.96 17.25
CA GLY A 325 13.11 21.58 17.22
C GLY A 325 12.17 21.07 16.12
N VAL A 326 12.53 20.00 15.39
CA VAL A 326 11.64 19.42 14.38
C VAL A 326 10.36 18.92 15.04
N LYS A 327 9.21 19.44 14.59
CA LYS A 327 7.88 19.07 15.09
C LYS A 327 7.21 17.99 14.23
N GLY A 328 6.21 17.31 14.79
CA GLY A 328 5.42 16.28 14.09
C GLY A 328 6.25 15.10 13.58
N LEU A 329 7.37 14.81 14.25
CA LEU A 329 8.24 13.68 13.96
C LEU A 329 8.06 12.67 15.08
N GLU A 330 7.68 11.45 14.72
CA GLU A 330 7.42 10.35 15.66
C GLU A 330 8.39 9.20 15.39
N TYR A 331 8.64 8.39 16.42
CA TYR A 331 9.52 7.21 16.35
C TYR A 331 8.79 5.95 16.79
N LEU A 332 8.68 4.98 15.89
CA LEU A 332 8.18 3.65 16.22
C LEU A 332 9.35 2.71 16.48
N ARG A 333 9.46 2.22 17.72
CA ARG A 333 10.46 1.21 18.09
C ARG A 333 10.21 -0.10 17.35
N GLY A 334 11.30 -0.79 17.04
CA GLY A 334 11.26 -2.06 16.31
C GLY A 334 10.94 -3.26 17.22
N ASP A 335 11.07 -3.06 18.54
CA ASP A 335 10.74 -4.07 19.55
C ASP A 335 9.22 -4.27 19.59
N GLY A 336 8.77 -5.52 19.45
CA GLY A 336 7.34 -5.88 19.50
C GLY A 336 6.58 -5.72 18.18
N LEU A 337 7.20 -5.24 17.09
CA LEU A 337 6.54 -5.16 15.78
C LEU A 337 6.04 -6.51 15.26
N LEU A 338 6.74 -7.59 15.61
CA LEU A 338 6.47 -8.96 15.18
C LEU A 338 5.96 -9.86 16.31
N GLY A 339 5.68 -9.32 17.49
CA GLY A 339 5.41 -10.14 18.68
C GLY A 339 6.68 -10.85 19.19
N ASN A 340 6.47 -11.89 20.00
CA ASN A 340 7.53 -12.60 20.73
C ASN A 340 7.59 -14.10 20.42
N ASP A 341 6.80 -14.59 19.45
CA ASP A 341 6.81 -16.02 19.07
C ASP A 341 7.95 -16.38 18.11
N HIS A 342 8.58 -15.39 17.50
CA HIS A 342 9.68 -15.52 16.53
C HIS A 342 9.29 -16.16 15.19
N GLU A 343 7.99 -16.32 14.91
CA GLU A 343 7.49 -16.96 13.68
C GLU A 343 7.21 -15.94 12.57
N ALA A 344 6.86 -14.69 12.94
CA ALA A 344 6.66 -13.62 11.98
C ALA A 344 7.98 -13.16 11.34
N THR A 345 7.96 -12.82 10.05
CA THR A 345 9.16 -12.50 9.24
C THR A 345 9.04 -11.23 8.40
#